data_AF-A0A925W767-F1
#
_entry.id   AF-A0A925W767-F1
#
_cell.length_a   1.000
_cell.length_b   1.000
_cell.length_c   1.000
_cell.angle_alpha   90.00
_cell.angle_beta   90.00
_cell.angle_gamma   90.00
#
_symmetry.space_group_name_H-M   'P 1'
#
loop_
_entity.id
_entity.type
_entity.pdbx_description
1 polymer ?
#
loop_
_entity_poly.entity_id
_entity_poly.type
_entity_poly.pdbx_seq_one_letter_code
_entity_poly.pdbx_strand_id
1 'polypeptide(L)' 'MGKRVQDRATVDEVSWRAQVGWHDPANTVDVDACALLLGPDGRIAADTDFVFYNQLVSPDGSVRHGGEQALGA' A
#
# COMPACT_ATOMS: atom_id res chain seq x y z
N MET A 1 -15.92 -44.23 -6.22
CA MET A 1 -16.30 -43.40 -7.39
C MET A 1 -16.80 -42.05 -6.87
N GLY A 2 -15.90 -41.15 -6.47
CA GLY A 2 -15.62 -39.94 -7.24
C GLY A 2 -14.72 -39.01 -6.42
N LYS A 3 -13.64 -38.55 -7.05
CA LYS A 3 -12.55 -37.73 -6.53
C LYS A 3 -12.99 -36.48 -5.76
N ARG A 4 -12.47 -36.28 -4.54
CA ARG A 4 -12.27 -34.94 -3.98
C ARG A 4 -11.00 -34.38 -4.62
N VAL A 5 -11.15 -33.34 -5.43
CA VAL A 5 -10.04 -32.46 -5.81
C VAL A 5 -10.26 -31.17 -5.04
N GLN A 6 -9.58 -31.03 -3.91
CA GLN A 6 -9.23 -29.73 -3.39
C GLN A 6 -7.79 -29.54 -3.79
N ASP A 7 -7.58 -28.88 -4.93
CA ASP A 7 -6.25 -28.47 -5.34
C ASP A 7 -6.32 -27.00 -5.68
N ARG A 8 -6.08 -26.18 -4.66
CA ARG A 8 -5.68 -24.79 -4.81
C ARG A 8 -4.65 -24.54 -3.73
N ALA A 9 -3.42 -24.96 -4.02
CA ALA A 9 -2.27 -24.41 -3.34
C ALA A 9 -2.39 -22.88 -3.42
N THR A 10 -2.62 -22.25 -2.28
CA THR A 10 -2.58 -20.80 -2.12
C THR A 10 -1.13 -20.38 -2.34
N VAL A 11 -0.89 -19.48 -3.29
CA VAL A 11 0.40 -18.78 -3.37
C VAL A 11 0.55 -18.02 -2.06
N ASP A 12 1.66 -18.22 -1.34
CA ASP A 12 1.98 -17.44 -0.16
C ASP A 12 1.93 -15.95 -0.50
N GLU A 13 1.09 -15.20 0.20
CA GLU A 13 0.95 -13.75 0.02
C GLU A 13 2.26 -13.07 0.44
N VAL A 14 3.05 -12.61 -0.54
CA VAL A 14 4.25 -11.82 -0.25
C VAL A 14 3.79 -10.38 -0.01
N SER A 15 3.97 -9.91 1.22
CA SER A 15 3.67 -8.53 1.59
C SER A 15 4.94 -7.74 1.90
N TRP A 16 4.95 -6.47 1.51
CA TRP A 16 5.99 -5.51 1.83
C TRP A 16 5.39 -4.34 2.60
N ARG A 17 6.17 -3.75 3.51
CA ARG A 17 5.81 -2.51 4.20
C ARG A 17 6.93 -1.50 4.07
N ALA A 18 6.64 -0.38 3.41
CA ALA A 18 7.49 0.80 3.42
C ALA A 18 7.05 1.73 4.55
N GLN A 19 8.00 2.33 5.26
CA GLN A 19 7.76 3.29 6.34
C GLN A 19 8.74 4.46 6.14
N VAL A 20 8.25 5.68 6.34
CA VAL A 20 9.06 6.89 6.37
C VAL A 20 9.05 7.45 7.79
N GLY A 21 10.21 7.88 8.25
CA GLY A 21 10.37 8.55 9.54
C GLY A 21 11.33 9.72 9.38
N TRP A 22 11.05 10.81 10.07
CA TRP A 22 11.86 12.01 10.09
C TRP A 22 12.12 12.45 11.53
N HIS A 23 13.16 13.24 11.73
CA HIS A 23 13.49 13.83 13.02
C HIS A 23 13.42 15.34 12.88
N ASP A 24 12.36 15.93 13.42
CA ASP A 24 12.15 17.37 13.44
C ASP A 24 11.78 17.84 14.86
N PRO A 25 12.77 18.23 15.68
CA PRO A 25 12.52 18.70 17.05
C PRO A 25 11.64 19.94 17.15
N ALA A 26 11.54 20.73 16.08
CA ALA A 26 10.72 21.93 16.05
C ALA A 26 9.27 21.64 15.66
N ASN A 27 8.97 20.41 15.22
CA ASN A 27 7.64 19.98 14.76
C ASN A 27 7.00 20.94 13.75
N THR A 28 7.80 21.33 12.76
CA THR A 28 7.48 22.25 11.66
C THR A 28 7.29 21.55 10.33
N VAL A 29 7.76 20.31 10.18
CA VAL A 29 7.66 19.52 8.97
C VAL A 29 6.43 18.62 9.05
N ASP A 30 5.57 18.74 8.05
CA ASP A 30 4.52 17.78 7.73
C ASP A 30 5.04 16.84 6.64
N VAL A 31 4.94 15.52 6.86
CA VAL A 31 5.45 14.51 5.93
C VAL A 31 4.34 13.54 5.56
N ASP A 32 4.06 13.49 4.26
CA ASP A 32 3.15 12.53 3.67
C ASP A 32 3.89 11.39 2.97
N ALA A 33 3.29 10.20 3.01
CA ALA A 33 3.67 9.07 2.19
C ALA A 33 2.59 8.80 1.15
N CYS A 34 2.99 8.52 -0.09
CA CYS A 34 2.06 8.14 -1.15
C CYS A 34 2.70 7.12 -2.08
N ALA A 35 1.87 6.46 -2.90
CA ALA A 35 2.31 5.47 -3.88
C ALA A 35 1.59 5.69 -5.22
N LEU A 36 2.33 5.55 -6.31
CA LEU A 36 1.80 5.57 -7.68
C LEU A 36 1.94 4.17 -8.27
N LEU A 37 0.82 3.57 -8.66
CA LEU A 37 0.81 2.27 -9.34
C LEU A 37 0.99 2.53 -10.83
N LEU A 38 2.20 2.25 -11.33
CA LEU A 38 2.56 2.54 -12.72
C LEU A 38 2.25 1.36 -13.63
N GLY A 39 1.69 1.67 -14.79
CA GLY A 39 1.60 0.75 -15.92
C GLY A 39 2.95 0.57 -16.64
N PRO A 40 2.99 -0.26 -17.69
CA PRO A 40 4.21 -0.54 -18.46
C PRO A 40 4.86 0.69 -19.13
N ASP A 41 4.10 1.76 -19.30
CA ASP A 41 4.55 3.04 -19.87
C ASP A 41 5.10 4.01 -18.80
N GLY A 42 5.15 3.59 -17.54
CA GLY A 42 5.64 4.40 -16.42
C GLY A 42 4.65 5.48 -15.96
N ARG A 43 3.36 5.34 -16.27
CA ARG A 43 2.30 6.29 -15.89
C ARG A 43 1.20 5.59 -15.09
N ILE A 44 0.47 6.36 -14.29
CA ILE A 44 -0.78 5.88 -13.69
C ILE A 44 -1.86 5.78 -14.77
N ALA A 45 -2.74 4.77 -14.66
CA ALA A 45 -3.83 4.59 -15.62
C ALA A 45 -5.03 5.48 -15.29
N ALA A 46 -5.28 5.70 -14.00
CA ALA A 46 -6.31 6.60 -13.49
C ALA A 46 -5.87 7.25 -12.16
N ASP A 47 -6.56 8.31 -11.75
CA ASP A 47 -6.34 8.96 -10.45
C ASP A 47 -6.53 7.97 -9.28
N THR A 48 -7.32 6.91 -9.48
CA THR A 48 -7.52 5.84 -8.50
C THR A 48 -6.25 5.03 -8.21
N ASP A 49 -5.25 5.09 -9.09
CA ASP A 49 -3.95 4.41 -8.94
C ASP A 49 -2.94 5.22 -8.11
N PHE A 50 -3.35 6.38 -7.61
CA PHE A 50 -2.58 7.19 -6.66
C PHE A 50 -3.07 6.94 -5.23
N VAL A 51 -2.29 6.25 -4.41
CA VAL A 51 -2.65 5.91 -3.03
C VAL A 51 -2.04 6.92 -2.06
N PHE A 52 -2.88 7.57 -1.25
CA PHE A 52 -2.50 8.62 -0.29
C PHE A 52 -3.57 8.76 0.81
N TYR A 53 -3.43 9.72 1.73
CA TYR A 53 -4.30 9.85 2.91
C TYR A 53 -5.81 9.93 2.61
N ASN A 54 -6.23 10.48 1.47
CA ASN A 54 -7.64 10.58 1.07
C ASN A 54 -8.10 9.48 0.11
N GLN A 55 -7.22 8.56 -0.25
CA GLN A 55 -7.49 7.42 -1.14
C GLN A 55 -6.66 6.22 -0.69
N LEU A 56 -7.18 5.49 0.29
CA LEU A 56 -6.39 4.59 1.13
C LEU A 56 -6.00 3.27 0.47
N VAL A 57 -6.67 2.82 -0.59
CA VAL A 57 -6.48 1.50 -1.19
C VAL A 57 -6.56 1.61 -2.71
N SER A 58 -5.65 0.94 -3.41
CA SER A 58 -5.69 0.83 -4.87
C SER A 58 -6.89 -0.03 -5.33
N PRO A 59 -7.38 0.13 -6.57
CA PRO A 59 -8.53 -0.64 -7.08
C PRO A 59 -8.31 -2.15 -7.06
N ASP A 60 -7.07 -2.60 -7.24
CA ASP A 60 -6.68 -4.01 -7.24
C ASP A 60 -6.38 -4.57 -5.84
N GLY A 61 -6.42 -3.71 -4.80
CA GLY A 61 -6.13 -4.07 -3.41
C GLY A 61 -4.66 -4.37 -3.10
N SER A 62 -3.75 -4.19 -4.06
CA SER A 62 -2.33 -4.53 -3.89
C SER A 62 -1.55 -3.53 -3.01
N VAL A 63 -2.03 -2.29 -2.91
CA VAL A 63 -1.42 -1.23 -2.10
C VAL A 63 -2.45 -0.63 -1.16
N ARG A 64 -2.04 -0.46 0.11
CA ARG A 64 -2.82 0.21 1.15
C ARG A 64 -1.98 1.25 1.87
N HIS A 65 -2.50 2.47 1.98
CA HIS A 65 -1.94 3.50 2.85
C HIS A 65 -2.13 3.09 4.31
N GLY A 66 -1.01 2.94 5.04
CA GLY A 66 -0.98 2.45 6.42
C GLY A 66 -1.46 3.46 7.47
N GLY A 67 -1.60 4.73 7.08
CA GLY A 67 -1.86 5.84 8.00
C GLY A 67 -0.61 6.25 8.77
N GLU A 68 -0.76 7.31 9.56
CA GLU A 68 0.29 7.78 10.45
C GLU A 68 0.31 6.95 11.74
N GLN A 69 1.50 6.62 12.23
CA GLN A 69 1.67 6.03 13.55
C GLN A 69 2.01 7.16 14.51
N ALA A 70 1.06 7.51 15.38
CA ALA A 70 1.39 8.35 16.53
C ALA A 70 2.35 7.55 17.42
N LEU A 71 3.61 7.96 17.47
CA LEU A 71 4.51 7.52 18.54
C LEU A 71 3.92 8.09 19.83
N GLY A 72 3.34 7.21 20.66
CA GLY A 72 2.67 7.60 21.90
C GLY A 72 3.54 8.52 22.76
N ALA A 73 2.88 9.49 23.40
CA ALA A 73 3.49 10.48 24.29
C ALA A 73 4.21 9.87 25.50
#